data_AF-A0AAC9VAK4-F1
#
_entry.id   AF-A0AAC9VAK4-F1
#
_cell.length_a   1.000
_cell.length_b   1.000
_cell.length_c   1.000
_cell.angle_alpha   90.00
_cell.angle_beta   90.00
_cell.angle_gamma   90.00
#
_symmetry.space_group_name_H-M   'P 1'
#
loop_
_entity.id
_entity.type
_entity.pdbx_description
1 polymer ?
#
loop_
_entity_poly.entity_id
_entity_poly.type
_entity_poly.pdbx_seq_one_letter_code
_entity_poly.pdbx_strand_id
1 'polypeptide(L)'
;MPASKGYRSEKGSITLDGHQLTITNPSKPLWPEMGITKLMYLEKLVQLSPFLISHCRDRHLTTIRYPHGIHDKSFYQKNCPEPRPEFVRTRSDGSIDYVVLDSLPTLIWLGNLACLEFHASFDLADDPQHPTEWVIDLDPSVEEEPRIMEAAWLVGEQLRGLGIESIAKTSGATGVQLIVPLADRLSFDELRSIGLFVGGYMTQKHPKLFTVERLKKNRGDLIYFDYLQHYQGKTIAAPYTPRARAGATVSTPLEWDEIRQGAQPRDFHLLNIHDRLQQRGDLLAHAPKQALQPILDFLKSRTP
;
A
#
# COMPACT_ATOMS: atom_id res chain seq x y z
N MET A 1 -18.39 -28.07 -6.24
CA MET A 1 -17.94 -27.54 -4.93
C MET A 1 -16.97 -28.55 -4.34
N PRO A 2 -15.68 -28.25 -4.12
CA PRO A 2 -14.86 -29.14 -3.32
C PRO A 2 -15.20 -28.87 -1.85
N ALA A 3 -15.50 -29.93 -1.12
CA ALA A 3 -15.81 -29.93 0.30
C ALA A 3 -14.72 -29.21 1.10
N SER A 4 -15.12 -28.36 2.05
CA SER A 4 -14.25 -27.81 3.08
C SER A 4 -13.70 -28.96 3.92
N LYS A 5 -12.51 -29.46 3.56
CA LYS A 5 -11.77 -30.37 4.43
C LYS A 5 -11.52 -29.61 5.73
N GLY A 6 -12.18 -30.04 6.81
CA GLY A 6 -11.99 -29.49 8.13
C GLY A 6 -10.52 -29.59 8.53
N TYR A 7 -9.85 -28.44 8.64
CA TYR A 7 -8.51 -28.39 9.22
C TYR A 7 -8.61 -28.80 10.70
N ARG A 8 -7.72 -29.67 11.17
CA ARG A 8 -7.59 -29.94 12.61
C ARG A 8 -7.30 -28.63 13.32
N SER A 9 -8.03 -28.34 14.41
CA SER A 9 -7.77 -27.16 15.21
C SER A 9 -6.47 -27.37 15.99
N GLU A 10 -5.37 -26.91 15.42
CA GLU A 10 -4.06 -26.88 16.07
C GLU A 10 -3.86 -25.52 16.74
N LYS A 11 -3.25 -25.51 17.93
CA LYS A 11 -2.89 -24.28 18.64
C LYS A 11 -1.44 -24.38 19.08
N GLY A 12 -0.71 -23.27 18.95
CA GLY A 12 0.60 -23.06 19.52
C GLY A 12 0.66 -21.72 20.24
N SER A 13 1.67 -21.50 21.06
CA SER A 13 1.93 -20.20 21.68
C SER A 13 3.30 -19.69 21.27
N ILE A 14 3.40 -18.40 20.99
CA ILE A 14 4.66 -17.70 20.79
C ILE A 14 4.77 -16.56 21.77
N THR A 15 5.99 -16.20 22.17
CA THR A 15 6.26 -15.01 22.98
C THR A 15 7.01 -14.00 22.12
N LEU A 16 6.46 -12.80 21.99
CA LEU A 16 7.03 -11.69 21.23
C LEU A 16 7.07 -10.46 22.14
N ASP A 17 8.24 -9.86 22.30
CA ASP A 17 8.47 -8.68 23.16
C ASP A 17 7.84 -8.81 24.57
N GLY A 18 7.91 -10.01 25.15
CA GLY A 18 7.34 -10.31 26.47
C GLY A 18 5.83 -10.60 26.49
N HIS A 19 5.14 -10.50 25.36
CA HIS A 19 3.72 -10.83 25.24
C HIS A 19 3.52 -12.24 24.70
N GLN A 20 2.67 -13.03 25.36
CA GLN A 20 2.30 -14.37 24.88
C GLN A 20 1.10 -14.29 23.92
N LEU A 21 1.26 -14.81 22.70
CA LEU A 21 0.20 -14.91 21.69
C LEU A 21 -0.13 -16.37 21.39
N THR A 22 -1.42 -16.70 21.39
CA THR A 22 -1.89 -18.01 20.90
C THR A 22 -2.10 -17.96 19.39
N ILE A 23 -1.34 -18.77 18.65
CA ILE A 23 -1.49 -18.98 17.21
C ILE A 23 -2.43 -20.16 16.98
N THR A 24 -3.54 -19.92 16.29
CA THR A 24 -4.54 -20.96 15.97
C THR A 24 -4.37 -21.44 14.55
N ASN A 25 -4.68 -22.68 14.19
CA ASN A 25 -4.64 -23.18 12.81
C ASN A 25 -3.37 -22.78 12.00
N PRO A 26 -2.15 -23.00 12.53
CA PRO A 26 -0.90 -22.61 11.86
C PRO A 26 -0.76 -23.22 10.45
N SER A 27 -1.23 -24.44 10.27
CA SER A 27 -1.19 -25.20 9.01
C SER A 27 -2.24 -24.76 7.98
N LYS A 28 -3.09 -23.77 8.29
CA LYS A 28 -4.11 -23.27 7.36
C LYS A 28 -3.44 -22.68 6.11
N PRO A 29 -3.77 -23.12 4.89
CA PRO A 29 -3.26 -22.50 3.68
C PRO A 29 -3.92 -21.13 3.48
N LEU A 30 -3.10 -20.10 3.31
CA LEU A 30 -3.56 -18.75 3.00
C LEU A 30 -3.36 -18.44 1.51
N TRP A 31 -2.24 -18.90 0.92
CA TRP A 31 -2.00 -18.91 -0.53
C TRP A 31 -1.65 -20.33 -0.99
N PRO A 32 -2.65 -21.14 -1.38
CA PRO A 32 -2.42 -22.52 -1.81
C PRO A 32 -1.45 -22.64 -2.99
N GLU A 33 -1.51 -21.73 -3.96
CA GLU A 33 -0.68 -21.73 -5.18
C GLU A 33 0.81 -21.57 -4.86
N MET A 34 1.12 -20.80 -3.81
CA MET A 34 2.49 -20.54 -3.36
C MET A 34 2.90 -21.47 -2.21
N GLY A 35 2.02 -22.40 -1.79
CA GLY A 35 2.23 -23.27 -0.64
C GLY A 35 2.35 -22.53 0.70
N ILE A 36 1.87 -21.28 0.80
CA ILE A 36 2.04 -20.47 2.01
C ILE A 36 0.94 -20.79 3.01
N THR A 37 1.35 -21.39 4.13
CA THR A 37 0.52 -21.60 5.32
C THR A 37 0.46 -20.35 6.20
N LYS A 38 -0.45 -20.32 7.18
CA LYS A 38 -0.52 -19.23 8.13
C LYS A 38 0.76 -19.08 8.95
N LEU A 39 1.38 -20.18 9.36
CA LEU A 39 2.66 -20.11 10.09
C LEU A 39 3.74 -19.43 9.26
N MET A 40 3.92 -19.86 8.00
CA MET A 40 4.86 -19.23 7.06
C MET A 40 4.54 -17.75 6.86
N TYR A 41 3.26 -17.41 6.73
CA TYR A 41 2.83 -16.02 6.62
C TYR A 41 3.25 -15.17 7.83
N LEU A 42 3.06 -15.69 9.04
CA LEU A 42 3.49 -15.01 10.27
C LEU A 42 5.02 -14.83 10.32
N GLU A 43 5.78 -15.84 9.91
CA GLU A 43 7.24 -15.73 9.79
C GLU A 43 7.64 -14.61 8.80
N LYS A 44 6.95 -14.50 7.66
CA LYS A 44 7.18 -13.41 6.70
C LYS A 44 6.80 -12.05 7.26
N LEU A 45 5.76 -11.95 8.09
CA LEU A 45 5.45 -10.71 8.79
C LEU A 45 6.52 -10.31 9.80
N VAL A 46 7.15 -11.26 10.50
CA VAL A 46 8.32 -10.95 11.35
C VAL A 46 9.43 -10.34 10.50
N GLN A 47 9.74 -10.95 9.36
CA GLN A 47 10.78 -10.47 8.42
C GLN A 47 10.47 -9.08 7.83
N LEU A 48 9.19 -8.80 7.56
CA LEU A 48 8.73 -7.51 7.03
C LEU A 48 8.56 -6.44 8.11
N SER A 49 8.47 -6.82 9.39
CA SER A 49 8.07 -5.93 10.48
C SER A 49 8.89 -4.64 10.59
N PRO A 50 10.23 -4.60 10.39
CA PRO A 50 10.97 -3.34 10.49
C PRO A 50 10.58 -2.31 9.42
N PHE A 51 10.05 -2.79 8.29
CA PHE A 51 9.69 -2.00 7.12
C PHE A 51 8.19 -1.70 7.09
N LEU A 52 7.34 -2.71 7.23
CA LEU A 52 5.89 -2.50 7.17
C LEU A 52 5.38 -1.62 8.33
N ILE A 53 5.91 -1.83 9.55
CA ILE A 53 5.49 -1.05 10.72
C ILE A 53 5.91 0.42 10.57
N SER A 54 7.09 0.72 10.03
CA SER A 54 7.55 2.11 9.88
C SER A 54 6.60 2.95 9.01
N HIS A 55 6.00 2.33 7.98
CA HIS A 55 5.06 2.98 7.08
C HIS A 55 3.60 2.97 7.57
N CYS A 56 3.26 2.19 8.61
CA CYS A 56 1.92 2.17 9.21
C CYS A 56 1.84 2.87 10.56
N ARG A 57 2.98 3.12 11.22
CA ARG A 57 3.04 3.75 12.53
C ARG A 57 2.40 5.13 12.51
N ASP A 58 1.65 5.43 13.58
CA ASP A 58 0.96 6.70 13.81
C ASP A 58 -0.06 7.09 12.73
N ARG A 59 -0.53 6.14 11.92
CA ARG A 59 -1.54 6.32 10.87
C ARG A 59 -2.80 5.54 11.19
N HIS A 60 -3.94 5.96 10.61
CA HIS A 60 -5.14 5.15 10.63
C HIS A 60 -4.94 3.91 9.75
N LEU A 61 -5.22 2.74 10.32
CA LEU A 61 -5.03 1.45 9.66
C LEU A 61 -6.37 0.84 9.23
N THR A 62 -6.50 0.52 7.95
CA THR A 62 -7.50 -0.43 7.46
C THR A 62 -6.81 -1.75 7.17
N THR A 63 -7.36 -2.86 7.67
CA THR A 63 -6.89 -4.20 7.30
C THR A 63 -7.89 -4.89 6.39
N ILE A 64 -7.42 -5.74 5.48
CA ILE A 64 -8.29 -6.64 4.71
C ILE A 64 -8.05 -8.07 5.18
N ARG A 65 -9.10 -8.69 5.72
CA ARG A 65 -9.06 -10.00 6.35
C ARG A 65 -9.56 -11.09 5.42
N TYR A 66 -8.83 -12.20 5.40
CA TYR A 66 -9.13 -13.41 4.63
C TYR A 66 -9.13 -14.63 5.56
N PRO A 67 -10.15 -14.80 6.42
CA PRO A 67 -10.15 -15.83 7.46
C PRO A 67 -9.92 -17.27 6.96
N HIS A 68 -10.25 -17.53 5.70
CA HIS A 68 -10.15 -18.84 5.04
C HIS A 68 -9.21 -18.84 3.82
N GLY A 69 -8.32 -17.84 3.70
CA GLY A 69 -7.37 -17.71 2.59
C GLY A 69 -7.92 -16.90 1.41
N ILE A 70 -7.07 -16.67 0.40
CA ILE A 70 -7.31 -15.68 -0.66
C ILE A 70 -8.50 -15.96 -1.59
N HIS A 71 -8.98 -17.21 -1.64
CA HIS A 71 -10.08 -17.64 -2.53
C HIS A 71 -11.46 -17.57 -1.87
N ASP A 72 -11.52 -17.29 -0.57
CA ASP A 72 -12.77 -17.16 0.17
C ASP A 72 -13.11 -15.67 0.40
N LYS A 73 -14.25 -15.43 1.05
CA LYS A 73 -14.73 -14.08 1.37
C LYS A 73 -13.72 -13.33 2.21
N SER A 74 -13.51 -12.08 1.81
CA SER A 74 -12.75 -11.09 2.57
C SER A 74 -13.63 -9.97 3.06
N PHE A 75 -13.11 -9.19 4.00
CA PHE A 75 -13.76 -7.96 4.44
C PHE A 75 -12.74 -6.93 4.90
N TYR A 76 -13.10 -5.65 4.72
CA TYR A 76 -12.36 -4.51 5.23
C TYR A 76 -12.68 -4.33 6.71
N GLN A 77 -11.66 -4.11 7.52
CA GLN A 77 -11.80 -3.91 8.95
C GLN A 77 -11.00 -2.68 9.39
N LYS A 78 -11.74 -1.64 9.78
CA LYS A 78 -11.20 -0.41 10.36
C LYS A 78 -11.23 -0.44 11.89
N ASN A 79 -12.38 -0.82 12.44
CA ASN A 79 -12.56 -0.92 13.89
C ASN A 79 -11.76 -2.08 14.47
N CYS A 80 -11.18 -1.87 15.65
CA CYS A 80 -10.39 -2.87 16.35
C CYS A 80 -11.25 -4.11 16.64
N PRO A 81 -10.78 -5.32 16.29
CA PRO A 81 -11.53 -6.55 16.54
C PRO A 81 -11.45 -6.94 18.02
N GLU A 82 -12.54 -7.52 18.51
CA GLU A 82 -12.63 -8.11 19.85
C GLU A 82 -12.53 -9.65 19.79
N PRO A 83 -11.96 -10.32 20.82
CA PRO A 83 -11.31 -9.72 21.99
C PRO A 83 -9.95 -9.11 21.65
N ARG A 84 -9.72 -7.86 22.10
CA ARG A 84 -8.45 -7.14 21.93
C ARG A 84 -7.44 -7.52 23.02
N PRO A 85 -6.21 -7.96 22.68
CA PRO A 85 -5.13 -8.12 23.65
C PRO A 85 -4.70 -6.79 24.27
N GLU A 86 -4.26 -6.80 25.53
CA GLU A 86 -3.87 -5.60 26.28
C GLU A 86 -2.78 -4.76 25.60
N PHE A 87 -1.81 -5.42 24.95
CA PHE A 87 -0.70 -4.75 24.26
C PHE A 87 -1.10 -4.06 22.95
N VAL A 88 -2.29 -4.35 22.40
CA VAL A 88 -2.75 -3.73 21.16
C VAL A 88 -3.28 -2.35 21.49
N ARG A 89 -2.53 -1.32 21.11
CA ARG A 89 -2.98 0.07 21.25
C ARG A 89 -4.03 0.40 20.19
N THR A 90 -4.97 1.25 20.56
CA THR A 90 -5.97 1.78 19.65
C THR A 90 -6.04 3.30 19.72
N ARG A 91 -6.62 3.90 18.69
CA ARG A 91 -6.87 5.33 18.60
C ARG A 91 -8.25 5.55 18.00
N SER A 92 -9.09 6.29 18.73
CA SER A 92 -10.44 6.57 18.29
C SER A 92 -10.49 7.81 17.39
N ASP A 93 -11.23 7.69 16.28
CA ASP A 93 -11.62 8.79 15.40
C ASP A 93 -13.10 8.60 15.01
N GLY A 94 -13.92 9.53 15.48
CA GLY A 94 -15.38 9.41 15.43
C GLY A 94 -15.87 8.17 16.16
N SER A 95 -16.55 7.27 15.44
CA SER A 95 -17.09 6.01 15.97
C SER A 95 -16.18 4.80 15.73
N ILE A 96 -14.99 5.01 15.17
CA ILE A 96 -14.06 3.94 14.82
C ILE A 96 -12.89 3.98 15.78
N ASP A 97 -12.57 2.83 16.39
CA ASP A 97 -11.37 2.64 17.17
C ASP A 97 -10.32 1.91 16.31
N TYR A 98 -9.38 2.65 15.75
CA TYR A 98 -8.37 2.10 14.85
C TYR A 98 -7.26 1.39 15.63
N VAL A 99 -6.79 0.24 15.14
CA VAL A 99 -5.57 -0.39 15.67
C VAL A 99 -4.36 0.46 15.31
N VAL A 100 -3.52 0.77 16.29
CA VAL A 100 -2.22 1.43 16.07
C VAL A 100 -1.19 0.34 15.79
N LEU A 101 -0.73 0.24 14.54
CA LEU A 101 0.30 -0.73 14.14
C LEU A 101 1.70 -0.16 14.39
N ASP A 102 2.24 -0.42 15.57
CA ASP A 102 3.49 0.17 16.06
C ASP A 102 4.54 -0.85 16.54
N SER A 103 4.16 -2.13 16.61
CA SER A 103 4.89 -3.18 17.32
C SER A 103 4.72 -4.54 16.65
N LEU A 104 5.74 -5.40 16.80
CA LEU A 104 5.74 -6.75 16.23
C LEU A 104 4.60 -7.63 16.81
N PRO A 105 4.33 -7.64 18.13
CA PRO A 105 3.18 -8.36 18.70
C PRO A 105 1.84 -7.98 18.05
N THR A 106 1.61 -6.68 17.81
CA THR A 106 0.39 -6.18 17.16
C THR A 106 0.30 -6.66 15.71
N LEU A 107 1.40 -6.60 14.95
CA LEU A 107 1.45 -7.10 13.58
C LEU A 107 1.12 -8.59 13.51
N ILE A 108 1.72 -9.41 14.38
CA ILE A 108 1.54 -10.86 14.40
C ILE A 108 0.14 -11.24 14.90
N TRP A 109 -0.44 -10.48 15.83
CA TRP A 109 -1.83 -10.66 16.22
C TRP A 109 -2.78 -10.41 15.04
N LEU A 110 -2.63 -9.30 14.29
CA LEU A 110 -3.41 -9.03 13.09
C LEU A 110 -3.20 -10.12 12.02
N GLY A 111 -1.97 -10.55 11.80
CA GLY A 111 -1.66 -11.65 10.88
C GLY A 111 -2.32 -12.97 11.30
N ASN A 112 -2.38 -13.25 12.60
CA ASN A 112 -3.02 -14.45 13.14
C ASN A 112 -4.55 -14.44 12.94
N LEU A 113 -5.14 -13.25 12.92
CA LEU A 113 -6.52 -12.97 12.51
C LEU A 113 -6.74 -13.03 10.98
N ALA A 114 -5.69 -13.38 10.22
CA ALA A 114 -5.63 -13.43 8.77
C ALA A 114 -5.90 -12.08 8.09
N CYS A 115 -5.49 -10.97 8.71
CA CYS A 115 -5.28 -9.72 7.98
C CYS A 115 -4.15 -9.97 6.97
N LEU A 116 -4.44 -10.01 5.68
CA LEU A 116 -3.42 -10.25 4.64
C LEU A 116 -2.93 -8.96 4.01
N GLU A 117 -3.75 -7.90 4.05
CA GLU A 117 -3.38 -6.58 3.56
C GLU A 117 -3.52 -5.54 4.67
N PHE A 118 -2.56 -4.62 4.72
CA PHE A 118 -2.45 -3.50 5.65
C PHE A 118 -2.43 -2.21 4.83
N HIS A 119 -3.43 -1.36 5.06
CA HIS A 119 -3.62 -0.12 4.33
C HIS A 119 -3.54 1.04 5.30
N ALA A 120 -2.68 2.01 5.03
CA ALA A 120 -2.44 3.15 5.92
C ALA A 120 -3.03 4.44 5.33
N SER A 121 -3.42 5.39 6.19
CA SER A 121 -3.79 6.75 5.79
C SER A 121 -2.57 7.53 5.30
N PHE A 122 -2.78 8.53 4.45
CA PHE A 122 -1.71 9.39 3.91
C PHE A 122 -1.20 10.40 4.95
N ASP A 123 -2.07 10.76 5.89
CA ASP A 123 -1.84 11.60 7.07
C ASP A 123 -1.46 10.78 8.30
N LEU A 124 -0.75 11.43 9.23
CA LEU A 124 -0.62 10.94 10.60
C LEU A 124 -1.93 11.20 11.33
N ALA A 125 -2.29 10.30 12.24
CA ALA A 125 -3.56 10.39 12.94
C ALA A 125 -3.66 11.65 13.85
N ASP A 126 -2.52 12.22 14.29
CA ASP A 126 -2.46 13.50 15.03
C ASP A 126 -2.57 14.74 14.15
N ASP A 127 -2.40 14.60 12.84
CA ASP A 127 -2.49 15.70 11.88
C ASP A 127 -3.30 15.30 10.63
N PRO A 128 -4.61 15.01 10.79
CA PRO A 128 -5.42 14.41 9.74
C PRO A 128 -5.71 15.34 8.56
N GLN A 129 -5.28 16.60 8.62
CA GLN A 129 -5.47 17.59 7.56
C GLN A 129 -4.29 17.64 6.58
N HIS A 130 -3.10 17.22 7.02
CA HIS A 130 -1.86 17.36 6.26
C HIS A 130 -1.24 15.98 6.01
N PRO A 131 -1.41 15.41 4.81
CA PRO A 131 -0.70 14.19 4.43
C PRO A 131 0.81 14.40 4.49
N THR A 132 1.51 13.32 4.82
CA THR A 132 2.99 13.29 4.92
C THR A 132 3.69 13.02 3.59
N GLU A 133 2.93 12.54 2.61
CA GLU A 133 3.39 12.16 1.29
C GLU A 133 2.30 12.47 0.28
N TRP A 134 2.68 12.85 -0.94
CA TRP A 134 1.76 12.94 -2.06
C TRP A 134 1.84 11.66 -2.89
N VAL A 135 0.68 11.06 -3.17
CA VAL A 135 0.59 9.80 -3.91
C VAL A 135 -0.19 10.00 -5.19
N ILE A 136 0.44 9.64 -6.30
CA ILE A 136 -0.20 9.50 -7.61
C ILE A 136 -0.41 8.01 -7.86
N ASP A 137 -1.65 7.59 -8.04
CA ASP A 137 -1.98 6.19 -8.32
C ASP A 137 -2.25 6.02 -9.83
N LEU A 138 -1.48 5.15 -10.48
CA LEU A 138 -1.68 4.80 -11.88
C LEU A 138 -2.47 3.49 -11.95
N ASP A 139 -3.77 3.62 -12.26
CA ASP A 139 -4.74 2.53 -12.24
C ASP A 139 -5.06 2.06 -13.66
N PRO A 140 -4.65 0.83 -14.06
CA PRO A 140 -4.93 0.33 -15.39
C PRO A 140 -6.43 0.03 -15.58
N SER A 141 -6.95 0.34 -16.77
CA SER A 141 -8.35 0.03 -17.12
C SER A 141 -8.54 -1.46 -17.46
N VAL A 142 -7.46 -2.19 -17.70
CA VAL A 142 -7.42 -3.62 -17.97
C VAL A 142 -6.68 -4.38 -16.85
N GLU A 143 -6.90 -5.69 -16.76
CA GLU A 143 -6.26 -6.51 -15.71
C GLU A 143 -4.76 -6.68 -15.94
N GLU A 144 -4.37 -6.87 -17.21
CA GLU A 144 -2.97 -6.92 -17.63
C GLU A 144 -2.64 -5.70 -18.46
N GLU A 145 -1.83 -4.79 -17.90
CA GLU A 145 -1.40 -3.57 -18.57
C GLU A 145 0.11 -3.59 -18.80
N PRO A 146 0.58 -4.02 -19.99
CA PRO A 146 2.01 -4.13 -20.27
C PRO A 146 2.74 -2.78 -20.27
N ARG A 147 2.02 -1.67 -20.43
CA ARG A 147 2.59 -0.31 -20.45
C ARG A 147 2.65 0.33 -19.06
N ILE A 148 2.28 -0.37 -17.97
CA ILE A 148 2.18 0.26 -16.65
C ILE A 148 3.53 0.81 -16.14
N MET A 149 4.64 0.11 -16.42
CA MET A 149 5.97 0.57 -16.05
C MET A 149 6.47 1.71 -16.95
N GLU A 150 6.13 1.69 -18.23
CA GLU A 150 6.37 2.83 -19.13
C GLU A 150 5.62 4.07 -18.63
N ALA A 151 4.35 3.91 -18.24
CA ALA A 151 3.55 4.98 -17.69
C ALA A 151 4.15 5.55 -16.39
N ALA A 152 4.55 4.68 -15.46
CA ALA A 152 5.22 5.10 -14.22
C ALA A 152 6.53 5.84 -14.50
N TRP A 153 7.34 5.35 -15.46
CA TRP A 153 8.57 6.01 -15.90
C TRP A 153 8.29 7.41 -16.45
N LEU A 154 7.33 7.56 -17.36
CA LEU A 154 6.99 8.85 -17.98
C LEU A 154 6.51 9.88 -16.96
N VAL A 155 5.69 9.46 -15.98
CA VAL A 155 5.28 10.37 -14.89
C VAL A 155 6.48 10.72 -14.01
N GLY A 156 7.34 9.76 -13.67
CA GLY A 156 8.56 10.01 -12.91
C GLY A 156 9.52 10.98 -13.60
N GLU A 157 9.73 10.84 -14.91
CA GLU A 157 10.50 11.80 -15.70
C GLU A 157 9.86 13.18 -15.71
N GLN A 158 8.52 13.26 -15.80
CA GLN A 158 7.82 14.54 -15.76
C GLN A 158 7.97 15.23 -14.40
N LEU A 159 7.88 14.49 -13.29
CA LEU A 159 8.12 15.01 -11.94
C LEU A 159 9.57 15.49 -11.79
N ARG A 160 10.55 14.69 -12.25
CA ARG A 160 11.97 15.07 -12.22
C ARG A 160 12.24 16.34 -13.05
N GLY A 161 11.58 16.49 -14.20
CA GLY A 161 11.64 17.71 -15.01
C GLY A 161 11.07 18.95 -14.32
N LEU A 162 10.22 18.77 -13.31
CA LEU A 162 9.72 19.83 -12.42
C LEU A 162 10.61 20.01 -11.17
N GLY A 163 11.72 19.27 -11.05
CA GLY A 163 12.59 19.29 -9.88
C GLY A 163 12.01 18.52 -8.68
N ILE A 164 11.06 17.61 -8.90
CA ILE A 164 10.43 16.79 -7.87
C ILE A 164 10.98 15.37 -7.96
N GLU A 165 11.58 14.89 -6.87
CA GLU A 165 11.93 13.48 -6.74
C GLU A 165 10.76 12.66 -6.21
N SER A 166 10.57 11.47 -6.78
CA SER A 166 9.55 10.50 -6.35
C SER A 166 10.11 9.09 -6.37
N ILE A 167 9.47 8.20 -5.61
CA ILE A 167 9.73 6.75 -5.62
C ILE A 167 8.52 6.03 -6.22
N ALA A 168 8.76 5.17 -7.20
CA ALA A 168 7.72 4.30 -7.72
C ALA A 168 7.54 3.07 -6.81
N LYS A 169 6.31 2.64 -6.62
CA LYS A 169 5.94 1.47 -5.82
C LYS A 169 4.93 0.65 -6.59
N THR A 170 5.21 -0.64 -6.82
CA THR A 170 4.16 -1.53 -7.29
C THR A 170 3.05 -1.59 -6.26
N SER A 171 1.79 -1.53 -6.67
CA SER A 171 0.69 -1.77 -5.74
C SER A 171 0.71 -3.21 -5.19
N GLY A 172 1.42 -4.13 -5.85
CA GLY A 172 1.34 -5.57 -5.65
C GLY A 172 0.06 -6.18 -6.26
N ALA A 173 -0.79 -5.37 -6.89
CA ALA A 173 -1.88 -5.84 -7.75
C ALA A 173 -1.53 -5.51 -9.21
N THR A 174 -2.28 -4.62 -9.85
CA THR A 174 -2.14 -4.29 -11.27
C THR A 174 -1.52 -2.91 -11.51
N GLY A 175 -1.73 -1.96 -10.59
CA GLY A 175 -1.25 -0.57 -10.73
C GLY A 175 0.12 -0.28 -10.09
N VAL A 176 0.61 0.93 -10.33
CA VAL A 176 1.85 1.50 -9.77
C VAL A 176 1.55 2.85 -9.15
N GLN A 177 2.16 3.13 -8.00
CA GLN A 177 2.02 4.38 -7.27
C GLN A 177 3.33 5.14 -7.30
N LEU A 178 3.28 6.45 -7.57
CA LEU A 178 4.41 7.33 -7.36
C LEU A 178 4.20 8.07 -6.05
N ILE A 179 5.19 7.98 -5.17
CA ILE A 179 5.16 8.55 -3.83
C ILE A 179 6.20 9.67 -3.74
N VAL A 180 5.76 10.83 -3.27
CA VAL A 180 6.58 12.02 -3.05
C VAL A 180 6.50 12.38 -1.56
N PRO A 181 7.52 12.07 -0.74
CA PRO A 181 7.57 12.51 0.64
C PRO A 181 7.54 14.04 0.72
N LEU A 182 6.75 14.62 1.62
CA LEU A 182 6.53 16.07 1.66
C LEU A 182 7.37 16.77 2.73
N ALA A 183 7.97 17.90 2.36
CA ALA A 183 8.58 18.86 3.29
C ALA A 183 7.57 19.90 3.77
N ASP A 184 6.57 20.19 2.94
CA ASP A 184 5.53 21.17 3.21
C ASP A 184 4.34 20.56 3.97
N ARG A 185 3.60 21.39 4.69
CA ARG A 185 2.30 21.04 5.27
C ARG A 185 1.18 21.47 4.32
N LEU A 186 1.02 20.73 3.23
CA LEU A 186 -0.05 20.95 2.26
C LEU A 186 -1.31 20.18 2.65
N SER A 187 -2.47 20.72 2.31
CA SER A 187 -3.74 20.02 2.45
C SER A 187 -3.93 18.99 1.32
N PHE A 188 -4.83 18.02 1.54
CA PHE A 188 -5.24 17.08 0.49
C PHE A 188 -5.73 17.80 -0.78
N ASP A 189 -6.47 18.90 -0.63
CA ASP A 189 -7.07 19.63 -1.76
C ASP A 189 -6.02 20.32 -2.61
N GLU A 190 -4.99 20.87 -1.97
CA GLU A 190 -3.84 21.48 -2.66
C GLU A 190 -3.05 20.43 -3.44
N LEU A 191 -2.76 19.27 -2.84
CA LEU A 191 -2.09 18.16 -3.53
C LEU A 191 -2.91 17.59 -4.69
N ARG A 192 -4.24 17.50 -4.55
CA ARG A 192 -5.11 17.09 -5.66
C ARG A 192 -5.12 18.11 -6.78
N SER A 193 -4.99 19.40 -6.47
CA SER A 193 -4.89 20.46 -7.48
C SER A 193 -3.60 20.32 -8.28
N ILE A 194 -2.48 20.03 -7.62
CA ILE A 194 -1.20 19.68 -8.27
C ILE A 194 -1.35 18.41 -9.11
N GLY A 195 -2.00 17.38 -8.58
CA GLY A 195 -2.22 16.13 -9.31
C GLY A 195 -3.13 16.25 -10.52
N LEU A 196 -4.15 17.09 -10.47
CA LEU A 196 -4.97 17.40 -11.64
C LEU A 196 -4.15 18.14 -12.71
N PHE A 197 -3.28 19.07 -12.31
CA PHE A 197 -2.39 19.76 -13.24
C PHE A 197 -1.42 18.80 -13.92
N VAL A 198 -0.71 17.97 -13.15
CA VAL A 198 0.23 16.97 -13.69
C VAL A 198 -0.51 15.94 -14.54
N GLY A 199 -1.62 15.39 -14.05
CA GLY A 199 -2.44 14.43 -14.77
C GLY A 199 -2.98 15.00 -16.09
N GLY A 200 -3.48 16.22 -16.08
CA GLY A 200 -3.96 16.92 -17.29
C GLY A 200 -2.84 17.18 -18.31
N TYR A 201 -1.62 17.49 -17.84
CA TYR A 201 -0.47 17.60 -18.73
C TYR A 201 -0.09 16.23 -19.33
N MET A 202 -0.08 15.16 -18.53
CA MET A 202 0.25 13.81 -18.99
C MET A 202 -0.76 13.29 -20.02
N THR A 203 -2.06 13.58 -19.86
CA THR A 203 -3.08 13.21 -20.86
C THR A 203 -2.95 13.99 -22.15
N GLN A 204 -2.55 15.27 -22.10
CA GLN A 204 -2.28 16.05 -23.32
C GLN A 204 -1.03 15.58 -24.06
N LYS A 205 0.03 15.27 -23.32
CA LYS A 205 1.33 14.85 -23.89
C LYS A 205 1.30 13.41 -24.39
N HIS A 206 0.59 12.52 -23.71
CA HIS A 206 0.48 11.10 -24.05
C HIS A 206 -1.00 10.63 -24.08
N PRO A 207 -1.81 11.15 -25.03
CA PRO A 207 -3.26 10.94 -25.06
C PRO A 207 -3.69 9.50 -25.37
N LYS A 208 -2.76 8.67 -25.84
CA LYS A 208 -2.97 7.24 -26.10
C LYS A 208 -2.58 6.34 -24.91
N LEU A 209 -2.08 6.92 -23.83
CA LEU A 209 -1.61 6.17 -22.66
C LEU A 209 -2.35 6.55 -21.39
N PHE A 210 -2.59 7.85 -21.15
CA PHE A 210 -3.22 8.32 -19.92
C PHE A 210 -4.63 8.85 -20.14
N THR A 211 -5.44 8.76 -19.08
CA THR A 211 -6.70 9.49 -18.93
C THR A 211 -6.87 10.01 -17.51
N VAL A 212 -7.65 11.08 -17.36
CA VAL A 212 -8.17 11.55 -16.05
C VAL A 212 -9.68 11.27 -15.91
N GLU A 213 -10.26 10.55 -16.86
CA GLU A 213 -11.66 10.12 -16.84
C GLU A 213 -11.91 9.12 -15.71
N ARG A 214 -12.85 9.46 -14.82
CA ARG A 214 -13.16 8.68 -13.62
C ARG A 214 -13.93 7.41 -13.96
N LEU A 215 -14.82 7.43 -14.94
CA LEU A 215 -15.68 6.29 -15.25
C LEU A 215 -14.91 5.26 -16.07
N LYS A 216 -14.61 4.09 -15.49
CA LYS A 216 -13.86 3.00 -16.15
C LYS A 216 -14.40 2.65 -17.55
N LYS A 217 -15.72 2.64 -17.74
CA LYS A 217 -16.38 2.39 -19.04
C LYS A 217 -16.04 3.40 -20.15
N ASN A 218 -15.57 4.59 -19.78
CA ASN A 218 -15.20 5.66 -20.71
C ASN A 218 -13.67 5.74 -20.95
N ARG A 219 -12.87 4.91 -20.26
CA ARG A 219 -11.40 4.97 -20.33
C ARG A 219 -10.82 4.20 -21.51
N GLY A 220 -11.57 3.25 -22.08
CA GLY A 220 -11.00 2.29 -23.03
C GLY A 220 -9.91 1.46 -22.36
N ASP A 221 -8.73 1.39 -22.98
CA ASP A 221 -7.54 0.73 -22.47
C ASP A 221 -6.56 1.72 -21.80
N LEU A 222 -6.92 2.99 -21.63
CA LEU A 222 -6.04 4.01 -21.07
C LEU A 222 -5.78 3.78 -19.57
N ILE A 223 -4.60 4.16 -19.11
CA ILE A 223 -4.20 4.15 -17.71
C ILE A 223 -4.78 5.39 -17.03
N TYR A 224 -5.55 5.18 -15.97
CA TYR A 224 -6.12 6.26 -15.20
C TYR A 224 -5.06 6.88 -14.30
N PHE A 225 -4.81 8.17 -14.49
CA PHE A 225 -4.03 8.99 -13.55
C PHE A 225 -4.96 9.38 -12.39
N ASP A 226 -5.00 8.55 -11.36
CA ASP A 226 -5.92 8.71 -10.24
C ASP A 226 -5.38 9.71 -9.21
N TYR A 227 -5.63 10.98 -9.50
CA TYR A 227 -5.37 12.08 -8.57
C TYR A 227 -6.39 12.17 -7.42
N LEU A 228 -7.44 11.35 -7.40
CA LEU A 228 -8.53 11.38 -6.41
C LEU A 228 -8.41 10.28 -5.36
N GLN A 229 -7.50 9.34 -5.57
CA GLN A 229 -7.17 8.36 -4.56
C GLN A 229 -6.56 9.02 -3.31
N HIS A 230 -5.92 10.17 -3.49
CA HIS A 230 -5.30 10.96 -2.43
C HIS A 230 -6.32 11.89 -1.73
N TYR A 231 -7.11 11.33 -0.82
CA TYR A 231 -8.18 12.04 -0.10
C TYR A 231 -8.11 11.75 1.40
N GLN A 232 -8.57 12.71 2.21
CA GLN A 232 -8.65 12.55 3.67
C GLN A 232 -9.52 11.34 4.06
N GLY A 233 -9.05 10.56 5.05
CA GLY A 233 -9.77 9.39 5.57
C GLY A 233 -9.75 8.16 4.66
N LYS A 234 -9.14 8.26 3.47
CA LYS A 234 -8.81 7.08 2.66
C LYS A 234 -7.51 6.44 3.16
N THR A 235 -7.40 5.15 2.92
CA THR A 235 -6.19 4.38 3.14
C THR A 235 -5.75 3.71 1.85
N ILE A 236 -4.45 3.48 1.68
CA ILE A 236 -3.89 2.77 0.54
C ILE A 236 -2.98 1.64 1.02
N ALA A 237 -2.77 0.62 0.18
CA ALA A 237 -1.85 -0.48 0.45
C ALA A 237 -0.47 0.07 0.87
N ALA A 238 -0.10 -0.18 2.13
CA ALA A 238 1.14 0.34 2.69
C ALA A 238 2.36 -0.24 1.95
N PRO A 239 3.48 0.49 1.89
CA PRO A 239 4.76 -0.10 1.50
C PRO A 239 5.03 -1.41 2.24
N TYR A 240 5.47 -2.42 1.48
CA TYR A 240 5.77 -3.78 1.92
C TYR A 240 4.58 -4.58 2.45
N THR A 241 3.35 -4.09 2.28
CA THR A 241 2.16 -4.87 2.61
C THR A 241 2.00 -6.04 1.63
N PRO A 242 1.70 -7.26 2.13
CA PRO A 242 1.30 -8.37 1.27
C PRO A 242 -0.04 -8.08 0.59
N ARG A 243 -0.25 -8.68 -0.57
CA ARG A 243 -1.51 -8.59 -1.33
C ARG A 243 -2.13 -9.97 -1.44
N ALA A 244 -3.45 -10.04 -1.28
CA ALA A 244 -4.22 -11.27 -1.40
C ALA A 244 -4.44 -11.65 -2.87
N ARG A 245 -3.34 -11.86 -3.60
CA ARG A 245 -3.27 -12.33 -4.98
C ARG A 245 -2.64 -13.71 -5.03
N ALA A 246 -2.93 -14.51 -6.07
CA ALA A 246 -2.42 -15.88 -6.20
C ALA A 246 -0.90 -15.98 -5.99
N GLY A 247 -0.13 -15.02 -6.52
CA GLY A 247 1.33 -14.97 -6.38
C GLY A 247 1.87 -14.46 -5.03
N ALA A 248 1.02 -14.22 -4.02
CA ALA A 248 1.40 -13.68 -2.72
C ALA A 248 2.30 -12.43 -2.82
N THR A 249 1.93 -11.54 -3.75
CA THR A 249 2.70 -10.36 -4.12
C THR A 249 2.80 -9.37 -2.97
N VAL A 250 3.82 -8.51 -3.02
CA VAL A 250 4.06 -7.47 -2.01
C VAL A 250 4.11 -6.10 -2.69
N SER A 251 3.44 -5.12 -2.09
CA SER A 251 3.47 -3.72 -2.56
C SER A 251 4.86 -3.12 -2.37
N THR A 252 5.68 -3.09 -3.41
CA THR A 252 7.14 -2.94 -3.27
C THR A 252 7.66 -1.66 -3.93
N PRO A 253 8.30 -0.74 -3.17
CA PRO A 253 9.10 0.36 -3.71
C PRO A 253 10.23 -0.14 -4.62
N LEU A 254 10.41 0.52 -5.75
CA LEU A 254 11.34 0.15 -6.81
C LEU A 254 12.32 1.28 -7.12
N GLU A 255 13.52 0.89 -7.54
CA GLU A 255 14.45 1.81 -8.17
C GLU A 255 13.99 2.13 -9.60
N TRP A 256 14.36 3.33 -10.07
CA TRP A 256 14.00 3.78 -11.41
C TRP A 256 14.53 2.88 -12.54
N ASP A 257 15.67 2.22 -12.34
CA ASP A 257 16.20 1.25 -13.31
C ASP A 257 15.34 -0.01 -13.40
N GLU A 258 14.72 -0.45 -12.29
CA GLU A 258 13.81 -1.60 -12.29
C GLU A 258 12.51 -1.28 -13.02
N ILE A 259 12.01 -0.04 -12.87
CA ILE A 259 10.88 0.48 -13.64
C ILE A 259 11.24 0.48 -15.13
N ARG A 260 12.41 1.00 -15.50
CA ARG A 260 12.85 1.07 -16.89
C ARG A 260 13.01 -0.30 -17.54
N GLN A 261 13.42 -1.30 -16.77
CA GLN A 261 13.54 -2.69 -17.19
C GLN A 261 12.19 -3.43 -17.26
N GLY A 262 11.09 -2.80 -16.86
CA GLY A 262 9.76 -3.38 -16.94
C GLY A 262 9.48 -4.43 -15.86
N ALA A 263 10.00 -4.23 -14.65
CA ALA A 263 9.73 -5.09 -13.50
C ALA A 263 8.22 -5.37 -13.36
N GLN A 264 7.86 -6.58 -12.96
CA GLN A 264 6.47 -6.98 -12.82
C GLN A 264 6.09 -7.04 -11.33
N PRO A 265 4.85 -6.70 -10.94
CA PRO A 265 4.40 -6.85 -9.56
C PRO A 265 4.60 -8.27 -8.99
N ARG A 266 4.51 -9.30 -9.85
CA ARG A 266 4.72 -10.70 -9.49
C ARG A 266 6.17 -11.06 -9.13
N ASP A 267 7.13 -10.22 -9.50
CA ASP A 267 8.55 -10.44 -9.20
C ASP A 267 8.85 -10.21 -7.71
N PHE A 268 7.91 -9.57 -6.98
CA PHE A 268 8.04 -9.25 -5.55
C PHE A 268 6.93 -9.95 -4.77
N HIS A 269 7.28 -10.97 -3.99
CA HIS A 269 6.32 -11.79 -3.25
C HIS A 269 6.85 -12.22 -1.88
N LEU A 270 5.97 -12.71 -1.02
CA LEU A 270 6.29 -13.08 0.37
C LEU A 270 7.49 -14.02 0.51
N LEU A 271 7.75 -14.89 -0.47
CA LEU A 271 8.86 -15.83 -0.42
C LEU A 271 10.24 -15.22 -0.77
N ASN A 272 10.32 -14.06 -1.43
CA ASN A 272 11.60 -13.47 -1.88
C ASN A 272 11.84 -12.04 -1.37
N ILE A 273 10.81 -11.36 -0.86
CA ILE A 273 10.88 -9.93 -0.51
C ILE A 273 11.92 -9.64 0.57
N HIS A 274 12.15 -10.57 1.50
CA HIS A 274 13.11 -10.38 2.58
C HIS A 274 14.54 -10.25 2.04
N ASP A 275 14.93 -11.08 1.07
CA ASP A 275 16.27 -11.04 0.48
C ASP A 275 16.52 -9.70 -0.23
N ARG A 276 15.50 -9.21 -0.95
CA ARG A 276 15.54 -7.87 -1.55
C ARG A 276 15.75 -6.79 -0.49
N LEU A 277 14.98 -6.82 0.60
CA LEU A 277 15.05 -5.82 1.65
C LEU A 277 16.40 -5.83 2.38
N GLN A 278 17.04 -6.99 2.53
CA GLN A 278 18.40 -7.08 3.06
C GLN A 278 19.44 -6.42 2.13
N GLN A 279 19.23 -6.48 0.82
CA GLN A 279 20.16 -5.93 -0.17
C GLN A 279 19.95 -4.43 -0.42
N ARG A 280 18.70 -4.00 -0.55
CA ARG A 280 18.34 -2.63 -0.98
C ARG A 280 17.86 -1.72 0.16
N GLY A 281 17.49 -2.29 1.30
CA GLY A 281 16.89 -1.52 2.40
C GLY A 281 15.52 -0.94 2.03
N ASP A 282 15.14 0.12 2.75
CA ASP A 282 13.88 0.81 2.53
C ASP A 282 14.06 2.05 1.64
N LEU A 283 13.71 1.93 0.36
CA LEU A 283 13.87 3.03 -0.60
C LEU A 283 13.05 4.27 -0.23
N LEU A 284 11.87 4.10 0.40
CA LEU A 284 11.03 5.23 0.79
C LEU A 284 11.55 5.93 2.05
N ALA A 285 12.10 5.19 3.01
CA ALA A 285 12.64 5.79 4.23
C ALA A 285 13.85 6.71 3.96
N HIS A 286 14.54 6.49 2.85
CA HIS A 286 15.71 7.28 2.44
C HIS A 286 15.39 8.33 1.36
N ALA A 287 14.14 8.42 0.89
CA ALA A 287 13.75 9.38 -0.13
C ALA A 287 13.72 10.82 0.43
N PRO A 288 14.30 11.81 -0.26
CA PRO A 288 14.31 13.19 0.20
C PRO A 288 12.90 13.78 0.18
N LYS A 289 12.57 14.54 1.23
CA LYS A 289 11.33 15.31 1.28
C LYS A 289 11.34 16.45 0.27
N GLN A 290 10.25 16.61 -0.46
CA GLN A 290 10.08 17.59 -1.53
C GLN A 290 9.20 18.75 -1.09
N ALA A 291 9.56 19.97 -1.49
CA ALA A 291 8.72 21.15 -1.36
C ALA A 291 7.91 21.33 -2.65
N LEU A 292 6.58 21.24 -2.55
CA LEU A 292 5.64 21.42 -3.65
C LEU A 292 4.93 22.77 -3.62
N GLN A 293 5.10 23.57 -2.57
CA GLN A 293 4.57 24.92 -2.45
C GLN A 293 4.85 25.80 -3.69
N PRO A 294 6.05 25.79 -4.31
CA PRO A 294 6.29 26.61 -5.51
C PRO A 294 5.38 26.26 -6.69
N ILE A 295 5.02 24.99 -6.85
CA ILE A 295 4.11 24.54 -7.92
C ILE A 295 2.70 25.02 -7.60
N LEU A 296 2.29 24.89 -6.33
CA LEU A 296 0.99 25.37 -5.89
C LEU A 296 0.83 26.88 -6.08
N ASP A 297 1.87 27.66 -5.75
CA ASP A 297 1.88 29.12 -5.94
C ASP A 297 1.78 29.49 -7.43
N PHE A 298 2.50 28.75 -8.29
CA PHE A 298 2.36 28.89 -9.74
C PHE A 298 0.91 28.64 -10.19
N LEU A 299 0.25 27.57 -9.72
CA LEU A 299 -1.14 27.27 -10.05
C LEU A 299 -2.11 28.35 -9.54
N LYS A 300 -1.90 28.85 -8.32
CA LYS A 300 -2.70 29.94 -7.74
C LYS A 300 -2.55 31.23 -8.56
N SER A 301 -1.36 31.53 -9.10
CA SER A 301 -1.13 32.71 -9.95
C SER A 301 -1.78 32.65 -11.34
N ARG A 302 -2.21 31.45 -11.78
CA ARG A 302 -2.83 31.20 -13.09
C ARG A 302 -4.34 31.01 -13.02
N THR A 303 -4.90 30.89 -11.81
CA THR A 303 -6.35 30.87 -11.58
C THR A 303 -6.84 32.33 -11.49
N PRO A 304 -7.80 32.76 -12.33
CA PRO A 304 -8.37 34.13 -12.26
C PRO A 304 -9.01 34.46 -10.92
#